data_AF-A0A4Z0M495-F1
#
_entry.id   AF-A0A4Z0M495-F1
#
_cell.length_a   1.000
_cell.length_b   1.000
_cell.length_c   1.000
_cell.angle_alpha   90.00
_cell.angle_beta   90.00
_cell.angle_gamma   90.00
#
_symmetry.space_group_name_H-M   'P 1'
#
loop_
_entity.id
_entity.type
_entity.pdbx_description
1 polymer ?
#
loop_
_entity_poly.entity_id
_entity_poly.type
_entity_poly.pdbx_seq_one_letter_code
_entity_poly.pdbx_strand_id
1 'polypeptide(L)'
;MKAIKIVTFAALAAVSVSSFAAKPRSIEFSASHEAADGSSYATYTVKCSDGTENTLTSYSRSKWCVGDNSAELCEKKQIKAAQKACKA
;
A
#
# COMPACT_ATOMS: atom_id res chain seq x y z
N MET A 1 22.59 -53.34 -24.59
CA MET A 1 21.62 -52.82 -23.59
C MET A 1 21.79 -51.31 -23.52
N LYS A 2 20.66 -50.60 -23.65
CA LYS A 2 20.55 -49.19 -24.04
C LYS A 2 21.21 -48.24 -23.03
N ALA A 3 21.92 -47.26 -23.57
CA ALA A 3 22.35 -46.05 -22.89
C ALA A 3 21.13 -45.32 -22.31
N ILE A 4 21.09 -45.13 -21.00
CA ILE A 4 20.27 -44.10 -20.36
C ILE A 4 21.17 -43.40 -19.35
N LYS A 5 21.90 -42.42 -19.88
CA LYS A 5 22.59 -41.39 -19.13
C LYS A 5 21.58 -40.27 -18.82
N ILE A 6 21.68 -39.73 -17.61
CA ILE A 6 21.38 -38.33 -17.25
C ILE A 6 19.90 -37.91 -17.33
N VAL A 7 19.18 -38.03 -16.21
CA VAL A 7 17.97 -37.26 -15.84
C VAL A 7 17.92 -37.38 -14.31
N THR A 8 17.97 -36.36 -13.44
CA THR A 8 17.31 -35.06 -13.43
C THR A 8 17.96 -34.19 -12.34
N PHE A 9 18.64 -33.10 -12.70
CA PHE A 9 18.90 -31.99 -11.79
C PHE A 9 17.58 -31.20 -11.64
N ALA A 10 16.67 -31.68 -10.80
CA ALA A 10 15.48 -30.93 -10.40
C ALA A 10 15.71 -30.30 -9.01
N ALA A 11 16.76 -29.49 -8.90
CA ALA A 11 17.06 -28.78 -7.67
C ALA A 11 16.64 -27.31 -7.82
N LEU A 12 15.52 -26.99 -7.16
CA LEU A 12 15.24 -25.70 -6.54
C LEU A 12 15.29 -24.47 -7.47
N ALA A 13 14.35 -24.37 -8.39
CA ALA A 13 13.79 -23.06 -8.74
C ALA A 13 12.76 -22.67 -7.66
N ALA A 14 13.21 -22.55 -6.41
CA ALA A 14 12.41 -21.99 -5.34
C ALA A 14 12.24 -20.50 -5.64
N VAL A 15 11.09 -20.19 -6.22
CA VAL A 15 10.50 -18.88 -6.42
C VAL A 15 11.09 -17.84 -5.48
N SER A 16 11.91 -16.95 -6.05
CA SER A 16 12.26 -15.69 -5.41
C SER A 16 10.97 -14.86 -5.34
N VAL A 17 10.14 -15.12 -4.33
CA VAL A 17 9.12 -14.18 -3.89
C VAL A 17 9.87 -12.96 -3.38
N SER A 18 10.13 -12.05 -4.31
CA SER A 18 10.69 -10.76 -4.02
C SER A 18 9.71 -10.12 -3.03
N SER A 19 10.16 -10.00 -1.79
CA SER A 19 9.50 -9.24 -0.73
C SER A 19 9.48 -7.77 -1.18
N PHE A 20 8.55 -7.45 -2.09
CA PHE A 20 8.23 -6.09 -2.43
C PHE A 20 7.37 -5.60 -1.28
N ALA A 21 7.99 -4.89 -0.32
CA ALA A 21 7.27 -4.06 0.63
C ALA A 21 6.13 -3.36 -0.12
N ALA A 22 4.89 -3.56 0.29
CA ALA A 22 3.73 -3.16 -0.49
C ALA A 22 3.82 -1.65 -0.78
N LYS A 23 4.00 -1.33 -2.07
CA LYS A 23 4.19 0.03 -2.56
C LYS A 23 2.83 0.57 -2.98
N PRO A 24 2.54 1.85 -2.73
CA PRO A 24 1.36 2.48 -3.29
C PRO A 24 1.47 2.50 -4.82
N ARG A 25 0.52 1.87 -5.50
CA ARG A 25 0.38 1.82 -6.96
C ARG A 25 -0.43 3.00 -7.47
N SER A 26 -1.55 3.29 -6.80
CA SER A 26 -2.47 4.36 -7.17
C SER A 26 -3.06 5.00 -5.93
N ILE A 27 -3.36 6.29 -6.01
CA ILE A 27 -4.07 7.05 -4.98
C ILE A 27 -5.22 7.76 -5.69
N GLU A 28 -6.44 7.26 -5.47
CA GLU A 28 -7.65 7.81 -6.09
C GLU A 28 -8.39 8.66 -5.07
N PHE A 29 -8.91 9.81 -5.51
CA PHE A 29 -9.80 10.61 -4.68
C PHE A 29 -11.14 9.88 -4.53
N SER A 30 -11.60 9.74 -3.29
CA SER A 30 -12.86 9.08 -2.97
C SER A 30 -13.97 10.10 -2.78
N ALA A 31 -13.89 10.93 -1.74
CA ALA A 31 -14.91 11.93 -1.43
C ALA A 31 -14.37 13.08 -0.59
N SER A 32 -15.12 14.19 -0.53
CA SER A 32 -14.87 15.26 0.43
C SER A 32 -15.97 15.24 1.49
N HIS A 33 -15.59 15.45 2.74
CA HIS A 33 -16.44 15.46 3.91
C HIS A 33 -16.18 16.71 4.73
N GLU A 34 -17.10 17.04 5.61
CA GLU A 34 -16.88 17.98 6.70
C GLU A 34 -16.80 17.20 8.01
N ALA A 35 -15.76 17.47 8.79
CA ALA A 35 -15.65 16.97 10.14
C ALA A 35 -16.59 17.74 11.07
N ALA A 36 -16.87 17.16 12.23
CA ALA A 36 -17.79 17.73 13.22
C ALA A 36 -17.35 19.10 13.77
N ASP A 37 -16.08 19.46 13.59
CA ASP A 37 -15.49 20.76 13.94
C ASP A 37 -15.63 21.81 12.82
N GLY A 38 -16.32 21.49 11.72
CA GLY A 38 -16.47 22.35 10.55
C GLY A 38 -15.26 22.36 9.63
N SER A 39 -14.26 21.50 9.84
CA SER A 39 -13.11 21.39 8.95
C SER A 39 -13.40 20.44 7.79
N SER A 40 -13.15 20.88 6.55
CA SER A 40 -13.30 20.00 5.39
C SER A 40 -12.10 19.04 5.28
N TYR A 41 -12.38 17.75 5.06
CA TYR A 41 -11.36 16.74 4.80
C TYR A 41 -11.71 15.92 3.56
N ALA A 42 -10.70 15.43 2.86
CA ALA A 42 -10.85 14.60 1.67
C ALA A 42 -10.38 13.17 1.97
N THR A 43 -11.14 12.18 1.53
CA THR A 43 -10.77 10.77 1.58
C THR A 43 -10.21 10.32 0.24
N TYR A 44 -9.23 9.44 0.29
CA TYR A 44 -8.53 8.87 -0.85
C TYR A 44 -8.42 7.36 -0.65
N THR A 45 -8.50 6.60 -1.73
CA THR A 45 -8.27 5.15 -1.72
C THR A 45 -6.89 4.88 -2.30
N VAL A 46 -6.04 4.23 -1.52
CA VAL A 46 -4.70 3.80 -1.95
C VAL A 46 -4.73 2.34 -2.29
N LYS A 47 -4.42 2.03 -3.55
CA LYS A 47 -4.21 0.67 -4.03
C LYS A 47 -2.75 0.29 -3.84
N CYS A 48 -2.51 -0.78 -3.11
CA CYS A 48 -1.18 -1.28 -2.80
C CYS A 48 -0.78 -2.39 -3.78
N SER A 49 0.52 -2.60 -3.97
CA SER A 49 1.04 -3.57 -4.95
C SER A 49 0.77 -5.03 -4.61
N ASP A 50 0.38 -5.31 -3.37
CA ASP A 50 -0.09 -6.62 -2.87
C ASP A 50 -1.58 -6.87 -3.16
N GLY A 51 -2.29 -5.89 -3.72
CA GLY A 51 -3.72 -5.97 -4.01
C GLY A 51 -4.61 -5.49 -2.86
N THR A 52 -4.04 -5.03 -1.74
CA THR A 52 -4.83 -4.40 -0.67
C THR A 52 -5.23 -2.98 -1.04
N GLU A 53 -6.38 -2.54 -0.53
CA GLU A 53 -6.86 -1.17 -0.66
C GLU A 53 -6.99 -0.56 0.72
N ASN A 54 -6.42 0.63 0.91
CA ASN A 54 -6.41 1.34 2.19
C ASN A 54 -6.97 2.76 2.03
N THR A 55 -7.72 3.22 3.02
CA THR A 55 -8.27 4.58 3.03
C THR A 55 -7.28 5.57 3.64
N LEU A 56 -7.13 6.71 2.99
CA LEU A 56 -6.31 7.83 3.42
C LEU A 56 -7.18 9.07 3.56
N THR A 57 -6.91 9.85 4.60
CA THR A 57 -7.67 11.06 4.91
C THR A 57 -6.75 12.27 4.88
N SER A 58 -7.14 13.31 4.16
CA SER A 58 -6.40 14.55 3.98
C SER A 58 -7.18 15.71 4.59
N TYR A 59 -6.67 16.27 5.68
CA TYR A 59 -7.20 17.50 6.29
C TYR A 59 -6.60 18.76 5.66
N SER A 60 -5.40 18.64 5.09
CA SER A 60 -4.69 19.74 4.45
C SER A 60 -3.57 19.18 3.58
N ARG A 61 -3.02 19.98 2.66
CA ARG A 61 -1.89 19.56 1.80
C ARG A 61 -0.68 19.03 2.60
N SER A 62 -0.55 19.47 3.85
CA SER A 62 0.51 19.08 4.78
C SER A 62 0.07 18.10 5.88
N LYS A 63 -1.15 17.56 5.82
CA LYS A 63 -1.69 16.67 6.86
C LYS A 63 -2.48 15.52 6.23
N TRP A 64 -1.80 14.38 6.10
CA TRP A 64 -2.31 13.15 5.52
C TRP A 64 -2.31 12.06 6.58
N CYS A 65 -3.45 11.46 6.89
CA CYS A 65 -3.60 10.43 7.90
C CYS A 65 -4.09 9.13 7.26
N VAL A 66 -3.64 8.00 7.80
CA VAL A 66 -4.15 6.67 7.38
C VAL A 66 -5.43 6.38 8.16
N GLY A 67 -6.52 6.10 7.46
CA GLY A 67 -7.85 5.87 8.07
C GLY A 67 -8.48 7.10 8.72
N ASP A 68 -9.37 6.85 9.69
CA ASP A 68 -10.07 7.88 10.45
C ASP A 68 -9.16 8.44 11.55
N ASN A 69 -8.52 9.57 11.24
CA ASN A 69 -8.14 10.60 12.22
C ASN A 69 -7.19 10.24 13.37
N SER A 70 -6.59 9.05 13.40
CA SER A 70 -5.65 8.70 14.46
C SER A 70 -4.33 9.46 14.25
N ALA A 71 -4.10 10.49 15.06
CA ALA A 71 -2.97 11.42 14.98
C ALA A 71 -1.59 10.73 14.94
N GLU A 72 -1.50 9.48 15.39
CA GLU A 72 -0.28 8.66 15.37
C GLU A 72 0.10 8.14 13.97
N LEU A 73 -0.83 8.20 13.02
CA LEU A 73 -0.65 7.77 11.63
C LEU A 73 -0.71 8.93 10.63
N CYS A 74 -0.50 10.16 11.09
CA CYS A 74 -0.47 11.33 10.23
C CYS A 74 0.95 11.67 9.75
N GLU A 75 1.11 11.85 8.44
CA GLU A 75 2.32 12.25 7.76
C GLU A 75 2.14 13.63 7.10
N LYS A 76 3.25 14.35 6.94
CA LYS A 76 3.26 15.62 6.23
C LYS A 76 3.15 15.47 4.71
N LYS A 77 3.44 14.29 4.17
CA LYS A 77 3.50 14.01 2.74
C LYS A 77 2.53 12.89 2.37
N GLN A 78 1.73 13.10 1.33
CA GLN A 78 0.80 12.12 0.76
C GLN A 78 1.44 10.77 0.52
N ILE A 79 2.58 10.75 -0.19
CA ILE A 79 3.28 9.51 -0.56
C ILE A 79 3.76 8.75 0.68
N LYS A 80 4.15 9.45 1.76
CA LYS A 80 4.57 8.80 3.00
C LYS A 80 3.39 8.16 3.73
N ALA A 81 2.26 8.86 3.82
CA ALA A 81 1.05 8.29 4.38
C ALA A 81 0.58 7.07 3.57
N ALA A 82 0.60 7.15 2.23
CA ALA A 82 0.25 6.02 1.36
C ALA A 82 1.21 4.83 1.52
N GLN A 83 2.51 5.09 1.65
CA GLN A 83 3.48 4.03 1.97
C GLN A 83 3.26 3.42 3.35
N LYS A 84 2.86 4.22 4.35
CA LYS A 84 2.56 3.74 5.70
C LYS A 84 1.29 2.88 5.69
N ALA A 85 0.28 3.29 4.93
CA ALA A 85 -0.96 2.54 4.71
C ALA A 85 -0.69 1.18 4.05
N CYS A 86 0.15 1.14 3.01
CA CYS A 86 0.51 -0.11 2.34
C CYS A 86 1.56 -0.95 3.09
N LYS A 87 2.10 -0.49 4.23
CA LYS A 87 3.05 -1.25 5.05
C LYS A 87 2.43 -1.82 6.33
N ALA A 88 1.17 -1.49 6.58
CA ALA A 88 0.43 -1.90 7.76
C ALA A 88 0.03 -3.38 7.69
#